data_AF-A0A1M7TQC6-F1
#
_entry.id   AF-A0A1M7TQC6-F1
#
_cell.length_a   1.000
_cell.length_b   1.000
_cell.length_c   1.000
_cell.angle_alpha   90.00
_cell.angle_beta   90.00
_cell.angle_gamma   90.00
#
_symmetry.space_group_name_H-M   'P 1'
#
loop_
_entity.id
_entity.type
_entity.pdbx_description
1 polymer ?
#
loop_
_entity_poly.entity_id
_entity_poly.type
_entity_poly.pdbx_seq_one_letter_code
_entity_poly.pdbx_strand_id
1 'polypeptide(L)' 'MFEDQTVDLLPARTTLQAGAGGNGGRGGRGGDALAVSAAVIFVGGDVDDSSFTATSAAATATGGAGAAGGDGGDGGDD' A
#
# COMPACT_ATOMS: atom_id res chain seq x y z
N MET A 1 57.60 36.04 30.74
CA MET A 1 57.53 34.58 30.63
C MET A 1 56.05 34.24 30.71
N PHE A 2 55.47 33.72 29.64
CA PHE A 2 54.06 33.32 29.63
C PHE A 2 54.02 31.80 29.72
N GLU A 3 53.19 31.31 30.64
CA GLU A 3 53.07 29.90 30.98
C GLU A 3 52.14 29.24 29.96
N ASP A 4 52.63 28.19 29.30
CA ASP A 4 51.89 27.49 28.27
C ASP A 4 50.82 26.61 28.93
N GLN A 5 49.59 27.12 28.98
CA GLN A 5 48.46 26.42 29.58
C GLN A 5 47.89 25.46 28.53
N THR A 6 48.21 24.17 28.64
CA THR A 6 47.60 23.13 27.81
C THR A 6 46.16 22.91 28.25
N VAL A 7 45.20 23.41 27.48
CA VAL A 7 43.78 23.13 27.70
C VAL A 7 43.44 21.83 26.99
N ASP A 8 43.06 20.80 27.74
CA ASP A 8 42.64 19.52 27.17
C ASP A 8 41.23 19.66 26.59
N LEU A 9 41.11 19.53 25.27
CA LEU A 9 39.85 19.68 24.57
C LEU A 9 39.10 18.35 24.65
N LEU A 10 38.07 18.30 25.49
CA LEU A 10 37.10 17.21 25.44
C LEU A 10 36.50 17.13 24.02
N PRO A 11 36.22 15.92 23.50
CA PRO A 11 35.67 15.75 22.16
C PRO A 11 34.43 16.61 21.94
N ALA A 12 34.31 17.19 20.74
CA ALA A 12 33.16 17.99 20.36
C ALA A 12 31.86 17.19 20.55
N ARG A 13 30.92 17.73 21.33
CA ARG A 13 29.61 17.11 21.56
C ARG A 13 28.78 17.23 20.28
N THR A 14 28.46 16.10 19.64
CA THR A 14 27.43 16.04 18.60
C THR A 14 26.05 16.18 19.27
N THR A 15 25.28 17.21 18.92
CA THR A 15 23.89 17.34 19.36
C THR A 15 23.01 16.43 18.52
N LEU A 16 22.44 15.39 19.13
CA LEU A 16 21.37 14.60 18.53
C LEU A 16 20.09 15.45 18.54
N GLN A 17 19.56 15.79 17.36
CA GLN A 17 18.22 16.37 17.25
C GLN A 17 17.21 15.26 17.55
N ALA A 18 16.67 15.27 18.77
CA ALA A 18 15.64 14.33 19.21
C ALA A 18 14.25 14.93 18.93
N GLY A 19 13.93 15.12 17.65
CA GLY A 19 12.56 15.39 17.23
C GLY A 19 11.75 14.09 17.20
N ALA A 20 10.53 14.10 17.72
CA ALA A 20 9.62 12.97 17.55
C ALA A 20 9.21 12.90 16.07
N GLY A 21 9.79 11.96 15.33
CA GLY A 21 9.49 11.73 13.90
C GLY A 21 7.98 11.81 13.63
N GLY A 22 7.59 12.60 12.63
CA GLY A 22 6.21 12.75 12.21
C GLY A 22 5.59 11.43 11.76
N ASN A 23 4.29 11.27 11.97
CA ASN A 23 3.55 10.06 11.59
C ASN A 23 3.67 9.78 10.07
N GLY A 24 3.98 8.53 9.73
CA GLY A 24 3.99 8.04 8.34
C GLY A 24 2.65 8.20 7.63
N GLY A 25 2.74 8.34 6.30
CA GLY A 25 1.59 8.47 5.43
C GLY A 25 0.76 7.17 5.37
N ARG A 26 -0.56 7.30 5.20
CA ARG A 26 -1.43 6.13 5.01
C ARG A 26 -1.10 5.44 3.68
N GLY A 27 -1.07 4.11 3.68
CA GLY A 27 -0.89 3.30 2.47
C GLY A 27 -2.02 3.49 1.46
N GLY A 28 -1.69 3.23 0.19
CA GLY A 28 -2.66 3.28 -0.90
C GLY A 28 -3.68 2.15 -0.81
N ARG A 29 -4.93 2.41 -1.25
CA ARG A 29 -5.94 1.34 -1.37
C ARG A 29 -5.49 0.33 -2.42
N GLY A 30 -5.80 -0.94 -2.17
CA GLY A 30 -5.68 -1.99 -3.18
C GLY A 30 -6.63 -1.76 -4.35
N GLY A 31 -6.37 -2.45 -5.47
CA GLY A 31 -7.23 -2.38 -6.65
C GLY A 31 -8.52 -3.18 -6.47
N ASP A 32 -9.62 -2.67 -7.02
CA ASP A 32 -10.92 -3.35 -7.01
C ASP A 32 -10.88 -4.70 -7.75
N ALA A 33 -11.67 -5.66 -7.28
CA ALA A 33 -11.77 -7.00 -7.87
C ALA A 33 -13.19 -7.21 -8.44
N LEU A 34 -13.30 -7.47 -9.74
CA LEU A 34 -14.56 -7.86 -10.38
C LEU A 34 -14.34 -9.15 -11.20
N ALA A 35 -15.20 -10.14 -11.00
CA ALA A 35 -15.28 -11.30 -11.87
C ALA A 35 -16.74 -11.64 -12.14
N VAL A 36 -17.03 -11.99 -13.40
CA VAL A 36 -18.36 -12.31 -13.87
C VAL A 36 -18.33 -13.72 -14.44
N SER A 37 -19.25 -14.57 -13.97
CA SER A 37 -19.58 -15.82 -14.62
C SER A 37 -20.97 -15.71 -15.22
N ALA A 38 -21.05 -15.76 -16.55
CA ALA A 38 -22.32 -15.63 -17.26
C ALA A 38 -22.42 -16.70 -18.35
N ALA A 39 -23.61 -17.27 -18.47
CA ALA A 39 -24.00 -18.05 -19.63
C ALA A 39 -25.29 -17.45 -20.19
N VAL A 40 -25.37 -17.28 -21.50
CA VAL A 40 -26.51 -16.65 -22.18
C VAL A 40 -27.07 -17.63 -23.19
N ILE A 41 -28.39 -17.86 -23.13
CA ILE A 41 -29.13 -18.66 -24.11
C ILE A 41 -30.05 -17.71 -24.87
N PHE A 42 -29.92 -17.68 -26.19
CA PHE A 42 -30.86 -17.02 -27.08
C PHE A 42 -31.73 -18.08 -27.76
N VAL A 43 -33.05 -17.95 -27.64
CA VAL A 43 -34.01 -18.83 -28.32
C VAL A 43 -34.93 -17.96 -29.18
N GLY A 44 -35.05 -18.30 -30.46
CA GLY A 44 -35.96 -17.66 -31.40
C GLY A 44 -36.57 -18.69 -32.36
N GLY A 45 -37.81 -18.48 -32.77
CA GLY A 45 -38.60 -19.42 -33.58
C GLY A 45 -39.45 -20.39 -32.74
N ASP A 46 -40.20 -21.27 -33.41
CA ASP A 46 -40.88 -22.41 -32.76
C ASP A 46 -39.86 -23.51 -32.48
N VAL A 47 -39.74 -23.88 -31.20
CA VAL A 47 -38.81 -24.90 -30.74
C VAL A 47 -39.58 -26.03 -30.12
N ASP A 48 -39.81 -27.08 -30.92
CA ASP A 48 -40.39 -28.33 -30.47
C ASP A 48 -39.28 -29.38 -30.25
N ASP A 49 -39.42 -30.22 -29.23
CA ASP A 49 -38.51 -31.34 -28.89
C ASP A 49 -37.00 -30.98 -28.78
N SER A 50 -36.67 -29.83 -28.19
CA SER A 50 -35.26 -29.44 -27.98
C SER A 50 -34.86 -29.36 -26.51
N SER A 51 -33.62 -29.72 -26.20
CA SER A 51 -33.02 -29.48 -24.88
C SER A 51 -31.95 -28.40 -24.97
N PHE A 52 -32.02 -27.42 -24.07
CA PHE A 52 -31.01 -26.38 -23.93
C PHE A 52 -30.30 -26.54 -22.61
N THR A 53 -28.98 -26.59 -22.67
CA THR A 53 -28.12 -26.60 -21.49
C THR A 53 -27.12 -25.46 -21.59
N ALA A 54 -27.07 -24.65 -20.53
CA ALA A 54 -26.05 -23.65 -20.34
C ALA A 54 -25.38 -23.88 -19.00
N THR A 55 -24.06 -23.87 -19.00
CA THR A 55 -23.27 -24.04 -17.80
C THR A 55 -22.29 -22.89 -17.72
N SER A 56 -22.34 -22.15 -16.63
CA SER A 56 -21.34 -21.14 -16.32
C SER A 56 -20.33 -21.71 -15.30
N ALA A 57 -19.07 -21.30 -15.40
CA ALA A 57 -17.97 -21.81 -14.56
C ALA A 57 -17.71 -20.92 -13.36
N ALA A 58 -16.79 -21.30 -12.46
CA ALA A 58 -16.39 -20.42 -11.37
C ALA A 58 -15.69 -19.15 -11.92
N ALA A 59 -16.13 -17.98 -11.48
CA ALA A 59 -15.46 -16.70 -11.71
C ALA A 59 -14.75 -16.26 -10.43
N THR A 60 -13.42 -16.18 -10.48
CA THR A 60 -12.61 -15.77 -9.32
C THR A 60 -12.02 -14.39 -9.59
N ALA A 61 -12.38 -13.41 -8.75
CA ALA A 61 -11.78 -12.09 -8.79
C ALA A 61 -10.63 -12.01 -7.78
N THR A 62 -9.47 -11.50 -8.18
CA THR A 62 -8.39 -11.15 -7.25
C THR A 62 -8.12 -9.66 -7.37
N GLY A 63 -8.28 -8.94 -6.26
CA GLY A 63 -7.97 -7.51 -6.19
C GLY A 63 -6.46 -7.27 -6.15
N GLY A 64 -6.06 -6.06 -6.49
CA GLY A 64 -4.65 -5.66 -6.37
C GLY A 64 -4.27 -5.42 -4.91
N ALA A 65 -3.05 -5.77 -4.52
CA ALA A 65 -2.51 -5.37 -3.22
C ALA A 65 -2.47 -3.84 -3.11
N GLY A 66 -2.74 -3.32 -1.91
CA GLY A 66 -2.56 -1.90 -1.60
C GLY A 66 -1.08 -1.51 -1.61
N ALA A 67 -0.79 -0.23 -1.88
CA ALA A 67 0.55 0.29 -1.78
C ALA A 67 0.97 0.47 -0.31
N ALA A 68 2.26 0.36 -0.04
CA ALA A 68 2.83 0.65 1.27
C ALA A 68 2.51 2.09 1.72
N GLY A 69 2.45 2.30 3.04
CA GLY A 69 2.41 3.64 3.63
C GLY A 69 3.64 4.45 3.29
N GLY A 70 3.50 5.77 3.27
CA GLY A 70 4.64 6.68 3.13
C GLY A 70 5.45 6.73 4.43
N ASP A 71 6.75 7.00 4.30
CA ASP A 71 7.64 7.17 5.44
C ASP A 71 7.18 8.31 6.36
N GLY A 72 7.49 8.18 7.65
CA GLY A 72 7.27 9.23 8.65
C GLY A 72 8.03 10.52 8.29
N GLY A 73 7.44 11.66 8.64
CA GLY A 73 8.14 12.94 8.52
C GLY A 73 9.28 13.05 9.54
N ASP A 74 10.21 13.96 9.30
CA ASP A 74 11.18 14.34 10.33
C ASP A 74 10.46 15.14 11.43
N GLY A 75 10.73 14.80 12.69
CA GLY A 75 10.07 15.44 13.82
C GLY A 75 10.45 16.91 13.94
N GLY A 76 9.44 17.78 14.12
CA GLY A 76 9.67 19.19 14.42
C GLY A 76 10.09 19.39 15.88
N ASP A 77 10.99 20.34 16.10
CA ASP A 77 11.40 20.76 17.43
C ASP A 77 10.37 21.77 17.98
N ASP A 78 9.73 21.44 19.11
CA ASP A 78 8.86 22.32 19.89
C ASP A 78 9.65 23.46 20.58
#